data_AF-A0A661ZR77-F1
#
_entry.id   AF-A0A661ZR77-F1
#
_cell.length_a   1.000
_cell.length_b   1.000
_cell.length_c   1.000
_cell.angle_alpha   90.00
_cell.angle_beta   90.00
_cell.angle_gamma   90.00
#
_symmetry.space_group_name_H-M   'P 1'
#
loop_
_entity.id
_entity.type
_entity.pdbx_description
1 polymer ?
#
loop_
_entity_poly.entity_id
_entity_poly.type
_entity_poly.pdbx_seq_one_letter_code
_entity_poly.pdbx_strand_id
1 'polypeptide(L)' 'ENIMPMSIALLGNSSVATIPTLLDLILKNKIKGHKIIKDDIIVFASVGAGMNINAMVYKM' A
#
# COMPACT_ATOMS: atom_id res chain seq x y z
N GLU A 1 10.23 -3.17 13.31
CA GLU A 1 8.94 -2.79 13.93
C GLU A 1 8.12 -1.74 13.19
N ASN A 2 8.56 -1.14 12.06
CA ASN A 2 7.78 -0.12 11.33
C ASN A 2 7.60 -0.44 9.83
N ILE A 3 7.66 -1.72 9.46
CA ILE A 3 7.55 -2.14 8.06
C ILE A 3 6.08 -2.34 7.74
N MET A 4 5.60 -1.68 6.69
CA MET A 4 4.26 -1.92 6.15
C MET A 4 4.10 -3.41 5.80
N PRO A 5 3.05 -4.09 6.29
CA PRO A 5 2.89 -5.51 6.09
C PRO A 5 2.68 -5.80 4.61
N MET A 6 3.39 -6.81 4.13
CA MET A 6 3.37 -7.19 2.73
C MET A 6 2.10 -7.99 2.43
N SER A 7 1.10 -7.38 1.81
CA SER A 7 -0.08 -8.09 1.29
C SER A 7 0.30 -9.24 0.36
N ILE A 8 1.44 -9.12 -0.33
CA ILE A 8 2.03 -10.16 -1.19
C ILE A 8 2.24 -11.48 -0.44
N ALA A 9 2.63 -11.46 0.84
CA ALA A 9 2.84 -12.68 1.61
C ALA A 9 1.53 -13.45 1.89
N LEU A 10 0.39 -12.77 1.84
CA LEU A 10 -0.93 -13.34 2.13
C LEU A 10 -1.73 -13.61 0.85
N LEU A 11 -1.63 -12.75 -0.15
CA LEU A 11 -2.50 -12.70 -1.33
C LEU A 11 -1.75 -12.90 -2.65
N GLY A 12 -0.42 -13.01 -2.61
CA GLY A 12 0.43 -12.99 -3.79
C GLY A 12 0.58 -11.59 -4.39
N ASN A 13 1.45 -11.47 -5.39
CA ASN A 13 1.60 -10.23 -6.17
C ASN A 13 0.54 -10.22 -7.27
N SER A 14 -0.54 -9.48 -7.06
CA SER A 14 -1.63 -9.31 -8.01
C SER A 14 -1.34 -8.21 -9.06
N SER A 15 -0.06 -7.94 -9.31
CA SER A 15 0.41 -6.88 -10.20
C SER A 15 -0.13 -5.52 -9.74
N VAL A 16 -0.76 -4.77 -10.65
CA VAL A 16 -1.32 -3.43 -10.43
C VAL A 16 -2.28 -3.37 -9.23
N ALA A 17 -2.98 -4.46 -8.91
CA ALA A 17 -3.95 -4.48 -7.82
C ALA A 17 -3.30 -4.53 -6.41
N THR A 18 -2.00 -4.83 -6.30
CA THR A 18 -1.34 -5.05 -5.00
C THR A 18 -1.44 -3.84 -4.06
N ILE A 19 -1.22 -2.63 -4.59
CA ILE A 19 -1.26 -1.37 -3.83
C ILE A 19 -2.67 -1.01 -3.35
N PRO A 20 -3.69 -0.92 -4.24
CA PRO A 20 -5.05 -0.59 -3.79
C PRO A 20 -5.63 -1.67 -2.87
N THR A 21 -5.27 -2.95 -3.03
CA THR A 21 -5.67 -4.00 -2.08
C THR A 21 -5.09 -3.75 -0.69
N LEU A 22 -3.80 -3.41 -0.58
CA LEU A 22 -3.19 -3.11 0.72
C LEU A 22 -3.84 -1.89 1.38
N LEU A 23 -4.11 -0.84 0.61
CA LEU A 23 -4.84 0.35 1.09
C LEU A 23 -6.24 -0.03 1.63
N ASP A 24 -7.02 -0.82 0.88
CA ASP A 24 -8.35 -1.29 1.29
C ASP A 24 -8.30 -2.06 2.62
N LEU A 25 -7.31 -2.94 2.79
CA LEU A 25 -7.14 -3.71 4.02
C LEU A 25 -6.82 -2.82 5.23
N ILE A 26 -6.02 -1.76 5.06
CA ILE A 26 -5.70 -0.81 6.14
C ILE A 26 -6.94 0.01 6.49
N LEU A 27 -7.63 0.59 5.50
CA LEU A 27 -8.84 1.39 5.71
C LEU A 27 -9.96 0.58 6.38
N LYS A 28 -10.05 -0.72 6.10
CA LYS A 28 -11.01 -1.64 6.74
C LYS A 28 -10.51 -2.25 8.06
N ASN A 29 -9.41 -1.75 8.63
CA ASN A 29 -8.81 -2.25 9.88
C ASN A 29 -8.48 -3.75 9.87
N LYS A 30 -8.19 -4.33 8.70
CA LYS A 30 -7.81 -5.75 8.53
C LYS A 30 -6.31 -5.99 8.72
N ILE A 31 -5.52 -4.92 8.81
CA ILE A 31 -4.09 -4.95 9.11
C ILE A 31 -3.87 -4.42 10.53
N LYS A 32 -3.37 -5.26 11.44
CA LYS A 32 -3.07 -4.84 12.82
C LYS A 32 -1.83 -3.93 12.84
N GLY A 33 -1.85 -2.92 13.70
CA GLY A 33 -0.71 -2.01 13.91
C GLY A 33 -0.59 -0.88 12.88
N HIS A 34 -1.46 -0.83 11.87
CA HIS A 34 -1.46 0.24 10.86
C HIS A 34 -2.82 0.90 10.79
N LYS A 35 -2.83 2.23 10.81
CA LYS A 35 -4.01 3.07 10.58
C LYS A 35 -3.60 4.27 9.75
N ILE A 36 -4.53 4.72 8.93
CA ILE A 36 -4.43 5.99 8.22
C ILE A 36 -5.47 6.90 8.87
N ILE A 37 -5.03 8.08 9.30
CA ILE A 37 -5.85 9.10 9.92
C ILE A 37 -5.86 10.38 9.07
N LYS A 38 -6.78 11.28 9.39
CA LYS A 38 -6.88 12.58 8.71
C LYS A 38 -5.54 13.32 8.79
N ASP A 39 -5.19 14.00 7.70
CA ASP A 39 -3.97 14.77 7.51
C ASP A 39 -2.67 13.94 7.34
N ASP A 40 -2.76 12.60 7.34
CA ASP A 40 -1.63 11.74 6.98
C ASP A 40 -1.17 11.99 5.54
N ILE A 41 0.16 12.02 5.34
CA ILE A 41 0.79 12.06 4.02
C ILE A 41 1.17 10.64 3.62
N ILE A 42 0.59 10.15 2.53
CA ILE A 42 0.78 8.80 2.01
C ILE A 42 1.56 8.89 0.71
N VAL A 43 2.60 8.07 0.57
CA VAL A 43 3.34 7.91 -0.68
C VAL A 43 3.01 6.53 -1.26
N PHE A 44 2.37 6.53 -2.42
CA PHE A 44 2.22 5.33 -3.24
C PHE A 44 3.43 5.22 -4.16
N ALA A 45 4.02 4.04 -4.25
CA ALA A 45 5.13 3.76 -5.16
C ALA A 45 4.92 2.39 -5.83
N SER A 46 5.12 2.31 -7.15
CA SER A 46 5.06 1.06 -7.90
C SER A 46 6.24 0.92 -8.86
N VAL A 47 6.55 -0.34 -9.20
CA VAL A 47 7.54 -0.69 -10.21
C VAL A 47 6.91 -1.68 -11.17
N GLY A 48 6.94 -1.37 -12.46
CA GLY A 48 6.45 -2.21 -13.54
C GLY A 48 7.56 -2.81 -14.40
N ALA A 49 7.16 -3.49 -15.48
CA ALA A 49 8.09 -4.02 -16.47
C ALA A 49 9.02 -2.93 -17.02
N GLY A 50 10.28 -3.27 -17.27
CA GLY A 50 11.29 -2.31 -17.73
C GLY A 50 11.74 -1.32 -16.67
N MET A 51 11.47 -1.59 -15.38
CA MET A 51 11.75 -0.66 -14.26
C MET A 51 11.04 0.69 -14.42
N ASN A 52 9.84 0.68 -15.01
CA ASN A 52 8.96 1.86 -14.99
C ASN A 52 8.51 2.12 -13.55
N ILE A 53 8.84 3.28 -13.00
CA ILE A 53 8.55 3.64 -11.61
C ILE A 53 7.46 4.72 -11.59
N ASN A 54 6.41 4.50 -10.81
CA ASN A 54 5.37 5.49 -10.57
C ASN A 54 5.38 5.85 -9.08
N ALA A 55 5.24 7.14 -8.76
CA ALA A 55 5.07 7.61 -7.40
C ALA A 55 4.00 8.69 -7.33
N MET A 56 3.15 8.64 -6.30
CA MET A 56 2.10 9.61 -6.05
C MET A 56 2.03 9.93 -4.56
N VAL A 57 1.95 11.22 -4.24
CA VAL A 57 1.71 11.69 -2.87
C VAL A 57 0.23 12.02 -2.72
N TYR A 58 -0.37 11.57 -1.63
CA TYR A 58 -1.76 11.82 -1.29
C TYR A 58 -1.87 12.24 0.16
N LYS A 59 -2.77 13.19 0.46
CA LYS A 59 -3.10 13.61 1.83
C LYS A 59 -4.50 13.12 2.17
N MET A 60 -4.64 12.38 3.27
CA MET A 60 -5.91 11.76 3.69
C MET A 60 -6.87 12.73 4.37
#